data_AF-A0A1C4PC14-F1
#
_entry.id   AF-A0A1C4PC14-F1
#
_cell.length_a   1.000
_cell.length_b   1.000
_cell.length_c   1.000
_cell.angle_alpha   90.00
_cell.angle_beta   90.00
_cell.angle_gamma   90.00
#
_symmetry.space_group_name_H-M   'P 1'
#
loop_
_entity.id
_entity.type
_entity.pdbx_description
1 polymer ?
#
loop_
_entity_poly.entity_id
_entity_poly.type
_entity_poly.pdbx_seq_one_letter_code
_entity_poly.pdbx_strand_id
1 'polypeptide(L)'
;SGGPAGRPPRFGRRAKILAVAAAVVIVAGTVAVTAVANGNKDDDAAAVNPASAAPTSLSSAPGPAATSPAAGATSASPTTSPSPSHSATTAPATRSTPTPTATTPTSSPSGRPANSPTTTPTAVPTTPSTGPTTTTGSAAGPHVSSVAVTGITCTAGSHTATATVLVRYDGTAAGTLHLTWWRSGTGGPQGAVTMNPQTAKFPKGATSYTFTDKLTFTPDAKHPYVGLTVSTDPAAAAGNGSYGVGCR
;
A
#
# COMPACT_ATOMS: atom_id res chain seq x y z
N SER A 1 52.56 17.39 -41.51
CA SER A 1 51.14 17.49 -41.92
C SER A 1 50.28 16.72 -40.93
N GLY A 2 49.78 17.39 -39.90
CA GLY A 2 48.92 16.79 -38.86
C GLY A 2 47.66 17.63 -38.71
N GLY A 3 46.50 17.06 -39.04
CA GLY A 3 45.21 17.73 -38.96
C GLY A 3 44.66 17.78 -37.52
N PRO A 4 43.85 18.78 -37.16
CA PRO A 4 43.30 18.91 -35.82
C PRO A 4 42.20 17.86 -35.56
N ALA A 5 42.34 17.17 -34.44
CA ALA A 5 41.35 16.23 -33.92
C ALA A 5 40.04 16.96 -33.56
N GLY A 6 38.95 16.59 -34.25
CA GLY A 6 37.61 17.08 -33.98
C GLY A 6 37.12 16.63 -32.60
N ARG A 7 36.76 17.58 -31.74
CA ARG A 7 36.05 17.31 -30.48
C ARG A 7 34.60 16.91 -30.78
N PRO A 8 34.05 15.89 -30.10
CA PRO A 8 32.66 15.50 -30.28
C PRO A 8 31.71 16.60 -29.75
N PRO A 9 30.57 16.84 -30.41
CA PRO A 9 29.62 17.87 -30.05
C PRO A 9 28.97 17.56 -28.69
N ARG A 10 29.01 18.54 -27.79
CA ARG A 10 28.30 18.51 -26.51
C ARG A 10 26.84 18.86 -26.76
N PHE A 11 25.97 17.86 -26.80
CA PHE A 11 24.53 18.08 -26.85
C PHE A 11 24.06 18.78 -25.56
N GLY A 12 23.57 20.00 -25.71
CA GLY A 12 23.08 20.85 -24.62
C GLY A 12 21.83 20.29 -23.94
N ARG A 13 21.71 20.54 -22.63
CA ARG A 13 20.63 20.10 -21.73
C ARG A 13 19.27 20.80 -21.98
N ARG A 14 18.83 20.93 -23.22
CA ARG A 14 17.53 21.58 -23.55
C ARG A 14 16.83 20.89 -24.72
N ALA A 15 16.58 19.60 -24.58
CA ALA A 15 15.61 18.89 -25.43
C ALA A 15 15.17 17.62 -24.70
N LYS A 16 14.00 17.66 -24.06
CA LYS A 16 13.16 16.52 -23.69
C LYS A 16 11.89 17.04 -23.00
N ILE A 17 11.03 17.70 -23.78
CA ILE A 17 9.60 17.70 -23.50
C ILE A 17 8.98 17.12 -24.77
N LEU A 18 9.06 15.80 -24.88
CA LEU A 18 8.32 15.01 -25.86
C LEU A 18 7.31 14.20 -25.05
N ALA A 19 6.05 14.44 -25.42
CA ALA A 19 4.83 13.69 -25.16
C ALA A 19 4.96 12.36 -24.39
N VAL A 20 4.19 12.23 -23.31
CA VAL A 20 3.61 10.94 -22.94
C VAL A 20 2.10 11.11 -22.88
N ALA A 21 1.46 10.42 -23.81
CA ALA A 21 0.04 10.33 -24.02
C ALA A 21 -0.66 9.52 -22.90
N ALA A 22 -1.97 9.70 -22.85
CA ALA A 22 -2.94 9.03 -21.99
C ALA A 22 -2.77 7.50 -21.91
N ALA A 23 -2.93 6.95 -20.70
CA ALA A 23 -3.66 5.70 -20.43
C ALA A 23 -3.54 5.31 -18.95
N VAL A 24 -4.63 5.41 -18.17
CA VAL A 24 -4.93 4.49 -17.05
C VAL A 24 -6.47 4.44 -16.94
N VAL A 25 -7.12 3.59 -17.73
CA VAL A 25 -7.71 2.30 -17.31
C VAL A 25 -8.81 2.48 -16.26
N ILE A 26 -10.04 2.55 -16.74
CA ILE A 26 -11.26 2.29 -15.97
C ILE A 26 -11.20 0.83 -15.51
N VAL A 27 -10.89 0.58 -14.25
CA VAL A 27 -11.13 -0.73 -13.62
C VAL A 27 -12.60 -0.78 -13.21
N ALA A 28 -13.47 -0.98 -14.20
CA ALA A 28 -14.86 -1.40 -14.00
C ALA A 28 -14.92 -2.89 -14.31
N GLY A 29 -14.30 -3.70 -13.46
CA GLY A 29 -14.44 -5.14 -13.48
C GLY A 29 -15.67 -5.53 -12.67
N THR A 30 -16.77 -5.84 -13.36
CA THR A 30 -17.95 -6.48 -12.78
C THR A 30 -17.54 -7.78 -12.08
N VAL A 31 -17.60 -7.82 -10.75
CA VAL A 31 -17.53 -9.06 -10.00
C VAL A 31 -18.88 -9.77 -10.18
N ALA A 32 -18.98 -10.64 -11.18
CA ALA A 32 -20.06 -11.61 -11.26
C ALA A 32 -19.84 -12.63 -10.12
N VAL A 33 -20.48 -12.39 -8.98
CA VAL A 33 -20.55 -13.36 -7.89
C VAL A 33 -21.53 -14.46 -8.32
N THR A 34 -21.02 -15.50 -8.98
CA THR A 34 -21.76 -16.76 -9.09
C THR A 34 -21.72 -17.43 -7.72
N ALA A 35 -22.78 -17.23 -6.94
CA ALA A 35 -23.05 -17.99 -5.74
C ALA A 35 -23.33 -19.45 -6.16
N VAL A 36 -22.33 -20.33 -6.04
CA VAL A 36 -22.57 -21.78 -6.07
C VAL A 36 -23.08 -22.16 -4.68
N ALA A 37 -24.40 -22.24 -4.58
CA ALA A 37 -25.08 -22.91 -3.49
C ALA A 37 -24.99 -24.42 -3.72
N ASN A 38 -23.97 -25.09 -3.18
CA ASN A 38 -24.00 -26.54 -3.04
C ASN A 38 -24.34 -26.90 -1.60
N GLY A 39 -25.64 -27.16 -1.40
CA GLY A 39 -26.14 -27.86 -0.24
C GLY A 39 -25.87 -29.37 -0.36
N ASN A 40 -25.47 -29.93 0.78
CA ASN A 40 -25.72 -31.27 1.32
C ASN A 40 -25.71 -32.53 0.42
N LYS A 41 -24.90 -33.48 0.92
CA LYS A 41 -25.18 -34.92 1.11
C LYS A 41 -25.46 -35.75 -0.15
N ASP A 42 -24.50 -36.58 -0.54
CA ASP A 42 -24.48 -38.03 -0.24
C ASP A 42 -23.30 -38.67 -0.98
N ASP A 43 -22.87 -39.82 -0.47
CA ASP A 43 -21.77 -40.67 -0.92
C ASP A 43 -21.77 -40.94 -2.44
N ASP A 44 -20.59 -40.84 -3.08
CA ASP A 44 -20.00 -41.93 -3.86
C ASP A 44 -18.75 -41.48 -4.62
N ALA A 45 -17.75 -42.36 -4.63
CA ALA A 45 -16.49 -42.18 -5.33
C ALA A 45 -16.68 -42.25 -6.85
N ALA A 46 -16.27 -41.22 -7.57
CA ALA A 46 -15.95 -41.32 -8.99
C ALA A 46 -14.78 -40.38 -9.32
N ALA A 47 -13.68 -40.99 -9.79
CA ALA A 47 -12.57 -40.28 -10.40
C ALA A 47 -13.05 -39.62 -11.69
N VAL A 48 -13.10 -38.28 -11.71
CA VAL A 48 -13.42 -37.52 -12.92
C VAL A 48 -12.19 -36.72 -13.34
N ASN A 49 -11.58 -37.19 -14.41
CA ASN A 49 -10.53 -36.55 -15.19
C ASN A 49 -11.08 -35.25 -15.80
N PRO A 50 -10.60 -34.04 -15.46
CA PRO A 50 -11.06 -32.83 -16.11
C PRO A 50 -10.44 -32.75 -17.52
N ALA A 51 -11.25 -33.13 -18.52
CA ALA A 51 -10.98 -32.85 -19.91
C ALA A 51 -10.89 -31.34 -20.12
N SER A 52 -9.76 -30.90 -20.70
CA SER A 52 -9.49 -29.51 -21.05
C SER A 52 -10.50 -29.05 -22.11
N ALA A 53 -11.48 -28.25 -21.71
CA ALA A 53 -12.42 -27.63 -22.64
C ALA A 53 -11.73 -26.44 -23.33
N ALA A 54 -11.57 -26.54 -24.64
CA ALA A 54 -11.03 -25.49 -25.49
C ALA A 54 -11.88 -24.20 -25.40
N PRO A 55 -11.27 -23.01 -25.53
CA PRO A 55 -12.00 -21.75 -25.53
C PRO A 55 -12.88 -21.62 -26.78
N THR A 56 -14.19 -21.52 -26.56
CA THR A 56 -15.16 -21.11 -27.58
C THR A 56 -14.97 -19.63 -27.90
N SER A 57 -14.43 -19.34 -29.08
CA SER A 57 -14.41 -18.01 -29.68
C SER A 57 -15.84 -17.57 -30.01
N LEU A 58 -16.37 -16.63 -29.25
CA LEU A 58 -17.67 -16.02 -29.54
C LEU A 58 -17.53 -14.93 -30.61
N SER A 59 -18.31 -15.19 -31.66
CA SER A 59 -18.58 -14.43 -32.85
C SER A 59 -18.94 -12.96 -32.59
N SER A 60 -18.47 -12.12 -33.50
CA SER A 60 -18.74 -10.68 -33.63
C SER A 60 -20.24 -10.36 -33.71
N ALA A 61 -20.67 -9.30 -33.04
CA ALA A 61 -21.95 -8.64 -33.26
C ALA A 61 -21.75 -7.25 -33.89
N PRO A 62 -22.61 -6.82 -34.85
CA PRO A 62 -22.51 -5.52 -35.50
C PRO A 62 -22.89 -4.38 -34.55
N GLY A 63 -22.27 -3.20 -34.76
CA GLY A 63 -22.33 -2.06 -33.86
C GLY A 63 -23.62 -1.23 -33.88
N PRO A 64 -23.72 -0.24 -32.99
CA PRO A 64 -24.66 0.87 -33.13
C PRO A 64 -24.00 2.11 -33.75
N ALA A 65 -24.82 2.82 -34.52
CA ALA A 65 -24.51 4.00 -35.31
C ALA A 65 -23.94 5.17 -34.50
N ALA A 66 -22.99 5.88 -35.12
CA ALA A 66 -22.53 7.19 -34.66
C ALA A 66 -23.65 8.23 -34.83
N THR A 67 -24.20 8.69 -33.72
CA THR A 67 -24.98 9.94 -33.67
C THR A 67 -24.09 11.05 -33.15
N SER A 68 -23.75 12.01 -34.03
CA SER A 68 -23.14 13.28 -33.67
C SER A 68 -24.13 14.15 -32.90
N PRO A 69 -23.82 14.60 -31.67
CA PRO A 69 -24.53 15.71 -31.05
C PRO A 69 -23.93 17.04 -31.52
N ALA A 70 -24.83 17.96 -31.85
CA ALA A 70 -24.59 19.28 -32.40
C ALA A 70 -23.72 20.19 -31.51
N ALA A 71 -22.97 21.07 -32.16
CA ALA A 71 -22.26 22.18 -31.55
C ALA A 71 -23.25 23.17 -30.93
N GLY A 72 -23.27 23.25 -29.60
CA GLY A 72 -23.89 24.35 -28.85
C GLY A 72 -22.81 25.34 -28.44
N ALA A 73 -22.77 26.49 -29.11
CA ALA A 73 -21.98 27.63 -28.68
C ALA A 73 -22.72 28.35 -27.55
N THR A 74 -22.14 28.39 -26.35
CA THR A 74 -22.55 29.32 -25.30
C THR A 74 -21.34 30.10 -24.82
N SER A 75 -21.33 31.37 -25.23
CA SER A 75 -20.47 32.43 -24.75
C SER A 75 -20.90 32.83 -23.34
N ALA A 76 -19.99 32.77 -22.38
CA ALA A 76 -20.15 33.42 -21.09
C ALA A 76 -18.88 34.23 -20.78
N SER A 77 -19.03 35.55 -20.82
CA SER A 77 -18.00 36.53 -20.46
C SER A 77 -17.62 36.41 -18.98
N PRO A 78 -16.34 36.28 -18.62
CA PRO A 78 -15.92 36.52 -17.25
C PRO A 78 -15.85 38.03 -16.99
N THR A 79 -16.76 38.52 -16.16
CA THR A 79 -16.70 39.84 -15.54
C THR A 79 -15.50 39.93 -14.59
N THR A 80 -14.69 40.95 -14.80
CA THR A 80 -13.56 41.36 -13.98
C THR A 80 -13.98 42.14 -12.75
N SER A 81 -13.10 42.11 -11.73
CA SER A 81 -12.75 43.20 -10.79
C SER A 81 -13.50 43.26 -9.44
N PRO A 82 -12.96 43.94 -8.41
CA PRO A 82 -11.69 43.81 -7.68
C PRO A 82 -11.96 43.55 -6.15
N SER A 83 -11.00 43.28 -5.26
CA SER A 83 -10.20 44.28 -4.53
C SER A 83 -9.56 43.63 -3.28
N PRO A 84 -8.36 44.05 -2.85
CA PRO A 84 -7.61 43.46 -1.73
C PRO A 84 -7.90 44.18 -0.40
N SER A 85 -7.78 43.48 0.73
CA SER A 85 -7.23 43.98 2.00
C SER A 85 -7.43 42.96 3.12
N HIS A 86 -6.36 42.27 3.52
CA HIS A 86 -6.26 41.77 4.89
C HIS A 86 -4.90 42.17 5.45
N SER A 87 -4.97 43.07 6.42
CA SER A 87 -3.87 43.63 7.18
C SER A 87 -3.07 42.53 7.88
N ALA A 88 -1.76 42.58 7.69
CA ALA A 88 -0.81 41.88 8.53
C ALA A 88 -0.78 42.53 9.93
N THR A 89 -1.24 41.80 10.94
CA THR A 89 -0.91 42.12 12.34
C THR A 89 0.26 41.25 12.76
N THR A 90 1.45 41.83 12.65
CA THR A 90 2.70 41.26 13.15
C THR A 90 2.71 41.40 14.68
N ALA A 91 2.46 40.30 15.40
CA ALA A 91 2.78 40.24 16.82
C ALA A 91 4.28 39.92 16.98
N PRO A 92 5.04 40.66 17.81
CA PRO A 92 6.42 40.32 18.11
C PRO A 92 6.43 39.07 18.99
N ALA A 93 6.84 37.93 18.43
CA ALA A 93 7.18 36.76 19.22
C ALA A 93 8.49 37.06 19.97
N THR A 94 8.38 37.13 21.29
CA THR A 94 9.49 37.25 22.22
C THR A 94 10.46 36.09 22.01
N ARG A 95 11.70 36.44 21.70
CA ARG A 95 12.83 35.52 21.61
C ARG A 95 13.21 35.09 23.03
N SER A 96 12.58 34.04 23.54
CA SER A 96 13.07 33.34 24.72
C SER A 96 14.29 32.53 24.31
N THR A 97 15.48 33.07 24.61
CA THR A 97 16.75 32.36 24.55
C THR A 97 16.68 31.20 25.54
N PRO A 98 16.70 29.92 25.11
CA PRO A 98 16.89 28.83 26.05
C PRO A 98 18.32 28.93 26.57
N THR A 99 18.46 29.15 27.88
CA THR A 99 19.72 28.96 28.60
C THR A 99 20.20 27.53 28.35
N PRO A 100 21.43 27.30 27.86
CA PRO A 100 21.97 25.96 27.76
C PRO A 100 22.18 25.41 29.17
N THR A 101 21.26 24.57 29.65
CA THR A 101 21.50 23.75 30.83
C THR A 101 22.55 22.71 30.43
N ALA A 102 23.79 22.96 30.82
CA ALA A 102 24.87 21.99 30.75
C ALA A 102 24.49 20.77 31.59
N THR A 103 23.96 19.75 30.92
CA THR A 103 23.77 18.44 31.53
C THR A 103 25.13 17.75 31.51
N THR A 104 25.68 17.56 32.70
CA THR A 104 26.88 16.78 32.95
C THR A 104 26.75 15.39 32.30
N PRO A 105 27.80 14.88 31.64
CA PRO A 105 27.80 13.53 31.11
C PRO A 105 27.70 12.55 32.29
N THR A 106 26.52 11.94 32.44
CA THR A 106 26.37 10.83 33.39
C THR A 106 27.10 9.63 32.81
N SER A 107 28.07 9.19 33.59
CA SER A 107 28.96 8.05 33.38
C SER A 107 28.29 6.84 32.74
N SER A 108 28.92 6.39 31.65
CA SER A 108 28.74 5.10 30.99
C SER A 108 28.65 3.95 31.99
N PRO A 109 27.52 3.24 32.11
CA PRO A 109 27.54 1.90 32.67
C PRO A 109 28.19 1.00 31.62
N SER A 110 29.46 0.66 31.84
CA SER A 110 30.13 -0.47 31.20
C SER A 110 29.44 -1.75 31.67
N GLY A 111 28.27 -2.03 31.11
CA GLY A 111 27.57 -3.30 31.25
C GLY A 111 28.32 -4.35 30.45
N ARG A 112 29.16 -5.13 31.15
CA ARG A 112 29.70 -6.40 30.69
C ARG A 112 28.57 -7.21 30.03
N PRO A 113 28.74 -7.75 28.81
CA PRO A 113 27.73 -8.61 28.20
C PRO A 113 27.47 -9.79 29.13
N ALA A 114 26.24 -9.89 29.63
CA ALA A 114 25.78 -11.07 30.32
C ALA A 114 25.73 -12.20 29.30
N ASN A 115 26.51 -13.26 29.55
CA ASN A 115 26.46 -14.50 28.78
C ASN A 115 25.00 -14.94 28.68
N SER A 116 24.49 -15.00 27.45
CA SER A 116 23.19 -15.62 27.16
C SER A 116 23.24 -17.07 27.66
N PRO A 117 22.32 -17.50 28.53
CA PRO A 117 22.23 -18.90 28.89
C PRO A 117 21.89 -19.70 27.64
N THR A 118 22.85 -20.50 27.18
CA THR A 118 22.60 -21.55 26.21
C THR A 118 21.74 -22.61 26.90
N THR A 119 20.43 -22.48 26.78
CA THR A 119 19.51 -23.56 27.13
C THR A 119 19.58 -24.59 26.02
N THR A 120 20.37 -25.64 26.25
CA THR A 120 20.25 -26.89 25.51
C THR A 120 18.82 -27.41 25.71
N PRO A 121 18.03 -27.66 24.65
CA PRO A 121 16.73 -28.29 24.81
C PRO A 121 16.95 -29.74 25.27
N THR A 122 16.72 -30.00 26.55
CA THR A 122 16.55 -31.37 27.04
C THR A 122 15.23 -31.89 26.47
N ALA A 123 15.32 -32.76 25.48
CA ALA A 123 14.19 -33.53 25.00
C ALA A 123 13.70 -34.41 26.16
N VAL A 124 12.61 -34.00 26.81
CA VAL A 124 11.86 -34.89 27.70
C VAL A 124 11.17 -35.92 26.81
N PRO A 125 11.38 -37.22 27.02
CA PRO A 125 10.62 -38.24 26.31
C PRO A 125 9.16 -38.13 26.72
N THR A 126 8.34 -37.57 25.85
CA THR A 126 6.89 -37.49 26.03
C THR A 126 6.32 -38.89 25.82
N THR A 127 5.83 -39.50 26.89
CA THR A 127 5.02 -40.72 26.84
C THR A 127 3.79 -40.44 25.96
N PRO A 128 3.50 -41.25 24.92
CA PRO A 128 2.30 -41.06 24.10
C PRO A 128 1.06 -41.35 24.95
N SER A 129 0.35 -40.29 25.34
CA SER A 129 -0.98 -40.39 25.92
C SER A 129 -1.96 -40.69 24.78
N THR A 130 -2.42 -41.94 24.68
CA THR A 130 -3.38 -42.41 23.68
C THR A 130 -4.85 -42.14 24.08
N GLY A 131 -5.11 -41.08 24.86
CA GLY A 131 -6.46 -40.66 25.17
C GLY A 131 -7.12 -39.98 23.96
N PRO A 132 -8.37 -40.33 23.58
CA PRO A 132 -9.11 -39.57 22.58
C PRO A 132 -9.35 -38.17 23.12
N THR A 133 -8.49 -37.23 22.72
CA THR A 133 -8.66 -35.82 23.03
C THR A 133 -9.75 -35.32 22.10
N THR A 134 -10.98 -35.30 22.57
CA THR A 134 -12.05 -34.50 21.98
C THR A 134 -11.64 -33.04 22.10
N THR A 135 -10.92 -32.55 21.09
CA THR A 135 -10.67 -31.13 20.93
C THR A 135 -12.02 -30.51 20.63
N THR A 136 -12.70 -30.02 21.66
CA THR A 136 -13.83 -29.11 21.51
C THR A 136 -13.35 -28.00 20.60
N GLY A 137 -13.83 -28.02 19.35
CA GLY A 137 -13.34 -27.17 18.28
C GLY A 137 -13.33 -25.73 18.73
N SER A 138 -12.13 -25.20 19.00
CA SER A 138 -11.93 -23.77 19.14
C SER A 138 -12.52 -23.17 17.87
N ALA A 139 -13.60 -22.39 18.00
CA ALA A 139 -14.27 -21.80 16.86
C ALA A 139 -13.20 -21.11 16.04
N ALA A 140 -12.91 -21.65 14.85
CA ALA A 140 -11.83 -21.16 14.01
C ALA A 140 -12.08 -19.67 13.81
N GLY A 141 -11.19 -18.84 14.38
CA GLY A 141 -11.28 -17.40 14.25
C GLY A 141 -11.20 -16.98 12.78
N PRO A 142 -11.42 -15.68 12.48
CA PRO A 142 -11.31 -15.18 11.12
C PRO A 142 -9.99 -15.65 10.48
N HIS A 143 -10.02 -16.17 9.27
CA HIS A 143 -8.80 -16.60 8.59
C HIS A 143 -8.46 -15.62 7.45
N VAL A 144 -7.39 -14.85 7.63
CA VAL A 144 -6.88 -13.95 6.58
C VAL A 144 -5.84 -14.71 5.76
N SER A 145 -6.16 -14.98 4.50
CA SER A 145 -5.28 -15.75 3.60
C SER A 145 -4.10 -14.93 3.08
N SER A 146 -4.34 -13.67 2.70
CA SER A 146 -3.28 -12.80 2.19
C SER A 146 -3.63 -11.32 2.33
N VAL A 147 -2.60 -10.50 2.47
CA VAL A 147 -2.67 -9.05 2.29
C VAL A 147 -1.68 -8.63 1.21
N ALA A 148 -2.08 -7.77 0.28
CA ALA A 148 -1.22 -7.31 -0.79
C ALA A 148 -1.39 -5.81 -1.00
N VAL A 149 -0.28 -5.08 -1.17
CA VAL A 149 -0.31 -3.70 -1.66
C VAL A 149 -0.39 -3.77 -3.19
N THR A 150 -1.57 -3.55 -3.75
CA THR A 150 -1.81 -3.67 -5.20
C THR A 150 -1.41 -2.41 -5.97
N GLY A 151 -1.27 -1.28 -5.27
CA GLY A 151 -0.81 -0.05 -5.86
C GLY A 151 -0.20 0.85 -4.80
N ILE A 152 0.93 1.47 -5.13
CA ILE A 152 1.49 2.58 -4.37
C ILE A 152 2.02 3.61 -5.36
N THR A 153 1.50 4.83 -5.28
CA THR A 153 1.83 5.91 -6.20
C THR A 153 2.19 7.15 -5.40
N CYS A 154 3.15 7.91 -5.90
CA CYS A 154 3.52 9.19 -5.32
C CYS A 154 3.41 10.30 -6.36
N THR A 155 2.68 11.35 -6.02
CA THR A 155 2.49 12.52 -6.87
C THR A 155 3.35 13.65 -6.33
N ALA A 156 4.49 13.88 -7.00
CA ALA A 156 5.50 14.84 -6.56
C ALA A 156 4.94 16.26 -6.38
N GLY A 157 4.08 16.72 -7.30
CA GLY A 157 3.54 18.09 -7.28
C GLY A 157 2.57 18.38 -6.13
N SER A 158 1.86 17.36 -5.62
CA SER A 158 0.88 17.51 -4.53
C SER A 158 1.38 16.93 -3.20
N HIS A 159 2.64 16.47 -3.16
CA HIS A 159 3.28 15.82 -2.01
C HIS A 159 2.36 14.79 -1.35
N THR A 160 1.75 13.98 -2.20
CA THR A 160 0.75 12.98 -1.84
C THR A 160 1.26 11.61 -2.24
N ALA A 161 1.20 10.66 -1.33
CA ALA A 161 1.29 9.25 -1.64
C ALA A 161 -0.08 8.59 -1.47
N THR A 162 -0.41 7.65 -2.34
CA THR A 162 -1.65 6.88 -2.28
C THR A 162 -1.28 5.41 -2.35
N ALA A 163 -1.87 4.60 -1.47
CA ALA A 163 -1.71 3.16 -1.48
C ALA A 163 -3.07 2.48 -1.52
N THR A 164 -3.16 1.40 -2.28
CA THR A 164 -4.32 0.50 -2.31
C THR A 164 -3.88 -0.86 -1.82
N VAL A 165 -4.58 -1.35 -0.79
CA VAL A 165 -4.34 -2.62 -0.13
C VAL A 165 -5.53 -3.53 -0.36
N LEU A 166 -5.27 -4.75 -0.81
CA LEU A 166 -6.26 -5.81 -0.95
C LEU A 166 -6.02 -6.86 0.12
N VAL A 167 -7.04 -7.14 0.93
CA VAL A 167 -7.06 -8.21 1.92
C VAL A 167 -7.96 -9.33 1.40
N ARG A 168 -7.49 -10.58 1.41
CA ARG A 168 -8.30 -11.77 1.11
C ARG A 168 -8.48 -12.62 2.36
N TYR A 169 -9.70 -13.01 2.67
CA TYR A 169 -10.06 -13.71 3.90
C TYR A 169 -11.29 -14.62 3.67
N ASP A 170 -11.62 -15.46 4.64
CA ASP A 170 -12.70 -16.46 4.53
C ASP A 170 -14.12 -15.91 4.79
N GLY A 171 -14.23 -14.69 5.31
CA GLY A 171 -15.50 -14.04 5.63
C GLY A 171 -16.22 -14.59 6.86
N THR A 172 -15.63 -15.50 7.62
CA THR A 172 -16.29 -16.15 8.77
C THR A 172 -16.45 -15.18 9.96
N ALA A 173 -15.54 -14.22 10.08
CA ALA A 173 -15.57 -13.13 11.05
C ALA A 173 -14.94 -11.84 10.48
N ALA A 174 -15.17 -10.74 11.18
CA ALA A 174 -14.55 -9.45 10.86
C ALA A 174 -13.09 -9.44 11.32
N GLY A 175 -12.29 -8.54 10.76
CA GLY A 175 -10.92 -8.30 11.21
C GLY A 175 -10.47 -6.87 10.99
N THR A 176 -9.22 -6.60 11.32
CA THR A 176 -8.62 -5.26 11.28
C THR A 176 -7.38 -5.27 10.38
N LEU A 177 -7.30 -4.31 9.47
CA LEU A 177 -6.09 -3.96 8.71
C LEU A 177 -5.38 -2.83 9.46
N HIS A 178 -4.09 -3.00 9.72
CA HIS A 178 -3.19 -1.99 10.26
C HIS A 178 -2.26 -1.52 9.16
N LEU A 179 -2.12 -0.20 9.05
CA LEU A 179 -1.39 0.44 7.98
C LEU A 179 -0.58 1.59 8.56
N THR A 180 0.73 1.57 8.37
CA THR A 180 1.61 2.60 8.92
C THR A 180 2.49 3.15 7.82
N TRP A 181 2.27 4.40 7.47
CA TRP A 181 3.14 5.13 6.55
C TRP A 181 4.49 5.43 7.19
N TRP A 182 5.53 5.47 6.36
CA TRP A 182 6.86 5.87 6.77
C TRP A 182 7.58 6.61 5.65
N ARG A 183 8.57 7.42 6.02
CA ARG A 183 9.45 8.13 5.07
C ARG A 183 10.90 7.80 5.34
N SER A 184 11.66 7.53 4.29
CA SER A 184 13.01 6.99 4.41
C SER A 184 14.02 7.65 3.47
N GLY A 185 15.29 7.64 3.89
CA GLY A 185 16.44 7.99 3.06
C GLY A 185 16.85 6.87 2.10
N THR A 186 16.52 5.62 2.40
CA THR A 186 17.09 4.42 1.75
C THR A 186 16.08 3.55 1.02
N GLY A 187 14.79 3.92 1.03
CA GLY A 187 13.72 3.16 0.37
C GLY A 187 13.15 1.99 1.17
N GLY A 188 13.63 1.77 2.40
CA GLY A 188 13.07 0.77 3.33
C GLY A 188 12.70 1.37 4.69
N PRO A 189 12.02 0.61 5.56
CA PRO A 189 11.53 1.10 6.86
C PRO A 189 12.65 1.32 7.90
N GLN A 190 13.85 0.79 7.67
CA GLN A 190 14.97 0.92 8.61
C GLN A 190 15.45 2.37 8.68
N GLY A 191 15.37 2.97 9.87
CA GLY A 191 15.71 4.39 10.08
C GLY A 191 14.67 5.36 9.48
N ALA A 192 13.51 4.85 9.08
CA ALA A 192 12.44 5.66 8.54
C ALA A 192 11.72 6.44 9.64
N VAL A 193 11.22 7.64 9.29
CA VAL A 193 10.30 8.40 10.14
C VAL A 193 8.91 7.80 9.96
N THR A 194 8.46 7.09 11.00
CA THR A 194 7.11 6.54 11.09
C THR A 194 6.08 7.65 11.23
N MET A 195 4.97 7.54 10.51
CA MET A 195 3.85 8.47 10.56
C MET A 195 2.66 7.85 11.32
N ASN A 196 1.57 8.61 11.41
CA ASN A 196 0.42 8.19 12.20
C ASN A 196 -0.16 6.86 11.68
N PRO A 197 -0.23 5.80 12.52
CA PRO A 197 -0.85 4.55 12.13
C PRO A 197 -2.33 4.74 11.77
N GLN A 198 -2.77 4.00 10.78
CA GLN A 198 -4.15 3.91 10.33
C GLN A 198 -4.67 2.50 10.59
N THR A 199 -5.95 2.41 10.89
CA THR A 199 -6.64 1.13 11.04
C THR A 199 -7.94 1.14 10.25
N ALA A 200 -8.26 0.00 9.63
CA ALA A 200 -9.48 -0.18 8.87
C ALA A 200 -10.09 -1.53 9.21
N LYS A 201 -11.41 -1.58 9.43
CA LYS A 201 -12.10 -2.84 9.71
C LYS A 201 -12.69 -3.40 8.43
N PHE A 202 -12.45 -4.69 8.18
CA PHE A 202 -13.11 -5.41 7.10
C PHE A 202 -14.27 -6.26 7.66
N PRO A 203 -15.44 -6.26 6.99
CA PRO A 203 -16.66 -6.83 7.54
C PRO A 203 -16.69 -8.36 7.47
N LYS A 204 -17.47 -8.97 8.36
CA LYS A 204 -17.86 -10.38 8.22
C LYS A 204 -18.72 -10.58 6.95
N GLY A 205 -18.64 -11.76 6.32
CA GLY A 205 -19.49 -12.15 5.18
C GLY A 205 -18.94 -11.79 3.80
N ALA A 206 -17.76 -11.18 3.70
CA ALA A 206 -17.06 -10.96 2.44
C ALA A 206 -15.75 -11.75 2.39
N THR A 207 -15.26 -12.05 1.20
CA THR A 207 -14.01 -12.81 0.99
C THR A 207 -12.82 -11.93 0.59
N SER A 208 -13.08 -10.65 0.34
CA SER A 208 -12.09 -9.66 -0.02
C SER A 208 -12.46 -8.27 0.47
N TYR A 209 -11.47 -7.48 0.84
CA TYR A 209 -11.62 -6.09 1.26
C TYR A 209 -10.52 -5.23 0.64
N THR A 210 -10.92 -4.12 -0.01
CA THR A 210 -9.98 -3.16 -0.60
C THR A 210 -10.00 -1.89 0.22
N PHE A 211 -8.83 -1.45 0.67
CA PHE A 211 -8.63 -0.21 1.40
C PHE A 211 -7.69 0.70 0.60
N THR A 212 -8.11 1.94 0.38
CA THR A 212 -7.27 2.96 -0.25
C THR A 212 -7.01 4.07 0.76
N ASP A 213 -5.74 4.32 1.02
CA ASP A 213 -5.31 5.39 1.92
C ASP A 213 -4.45 6.41 1.20
N LYS A 214 -4.48 7.65 1.70
CA LYS A 214 -3.76 8.78 1.15
C LYS A 214 -2.96 9.46 2.25
N LEU A 215 -1.65 9.50 2.05
CA LEU A 215 -0.74 10.29 2.86
C LEU A 215 -0.43 11.62 2.18
N THR A 216 -0.68 12.73 2.87
CA THR A 216 -0.12 14.04 2.53
C THR A 216 1.10 14.30 3.41
N PHE A 217 2.21 14.75 2.82
CA PHE A 217 3.45 14.99 3.56
C PHE A 217 4.16 16.27 3.08
N THR A 218 5.05 16.81 3.91
CA THR A 218 5.94 17.90 3.50
C THR A 218 7.21 17.32 2.87
N PRO A 219 7.66 17.78 1.69
CA PRO A 219 8.91 17.32 1.09
C PRO A 219 10.09 17.45 2.06
N ASP A 220 10.96 16.45 2.02
CA ASP A 220 12.21 16.47 2.78
C ASP A 220 13.27 15.77 1.95
N ALA A 221 14.34 16.51 1.63
CA ALA A 221 15.46 16.00 0.86
C ALA A 221 16.18 14.83 1.55
N LYS A 222 16.11 14.73 2.89
CA LYS A 222 16.68 13.61 3.65
C LYS A 222 15.85 12.33 3.55
N HIS A 223 14.57 12.45 3.20
CA HIS A 223 13.64 11.33 3.11
C HIS A 223 12.86 11.34 1.77
N PRO A 224 13.54 11.09 0.63
CA PRO A 224 12.94 11.12 -0.69
C PRO A 224 12.08 9.88 -0.99
N TYR A 225 12.05 8.89 -0.10
CA TYR A 225 11.20 7.72 -0.23
C TYR A 225 10.01 7.80 0.73
N VAL A 226 8.87 7.35 0.24
CA VAL A 226 7.67 7.13 1.04
C VAL A 226 7.31 5.65 0.93
N GLY A 227 6.89 5.06 2.03
CA GLY A 227 6.46 3.69 2.05
C GLY A 227 5.41 3.41 3.10
N LEU A 228 5.00 2.15 3.13
CA LEU A 228 3.90 1.65 3.90
C LEU A 228 4.27 0.32 4.52
N THR A 229 3.93 0.12 5.79
CA THR A 229 3.92 -1.19 6.42
C THR A 229 2.49 -1.63 6.63
N VAL A 230 2.17 -2.86 6.24
CA VAL A 230 0.83 -3.44 6.36
C VAL A 230 0.86 -4.71 7.20
N SER A 231 -0.14 -4.86 8.07
CA SER A 231 -0.42 -6.08 8.80
C SER A 231 -1.91 -6.22 9.04
N THR A 232 -2.39 -7.43 9.34
CA THR A 232 -3.79 -7.66 9.71
C THR A 232 -3.90 -8.30 11.09
N ASP A 233 -5.06 -8.14 11.71
CA ASP A 233 -5.49 -8.87 12.91
C ASP A 233 -6.85 -9.52 12.62
N PRO A 234 -6.93 -10.86 12.51
CA PRO A 234 -5.84 -11.81 12.70
C PRO A 234 -4.77 -11.71 11.60
N ALA A 235 -3.55 -12.15 11.94
CA ALA A 235 -2.40 -12.07 11.05
C ALA A 235 -2.64 -12.85 9.75
N ALA A 236 -2.42 -12.18 8.61
CA ALA A 236 -2.51 -12.82 7.31
C ALA A 236 -1.47 -13.93 7.18
N ALA A 237 -1.86 -15.06 6.59
CA ALA A 237 -0.93 -16.16 6.30
C ALA A 237 0.20 -15.74 5.34
N ALA A 238 -0.03 -14.73 4.48
CA ALA A 238 0.97 -14.19 3.57
C ALA A 238 0.82 -12.68 3.34
N GLY A 239 1.95 -12.03 3.00
CA GLY A 239 2.00 -10.68 2.42
C GLY A 239 2.08 -9.51 3.41
N ASN A 240 2.08 -9.77 4.72
CA ASN A 240 2.49 -8.79 5.73
C ASN A 240 3.90 -8.29 5.40
N GLY A 241 4.13 -6.98 5.45
CA GLY A 241 5.44 -6.43 5.09
C GLY A 241 5.45 -4.94 4.83
N SER A 242 6.58 -4.46 4.31
CA SER A 242 6.82 -3.05 4.00
C SER A 242 7.08 -2.84 2.51
N TYR A 243 6.50 -1.78 1.95
CA TYR A 243 6.55 -1.43 0.53
C TYR A 243 6.93 0.04 0.41
N GLY A 244 7.86 0.39 -0.48
CA GLY A 244 8.34 1.77 -0.63
C GLY A 244 8.43 2.20 -2.09
N VAL A 245 8.25 3.49 -2.33
CA VAL A 245 8.46 4.13 -3.64
C VAL A 245 9.29 5.40 -3.49
N GLY A 246 10.02 5.74 -4.54
CA GLY A 246 10.67 7.05 -4.64
C GLY A 246 9.64 8.14 -4.94
N CYS A 247 9.66 9.22 -4.18
CA CYS A 247 8.91 10.45 -4.43
C CYS A 247 9.90 11.53 -4.86
N ARG A 248 10.18 11.62 -6.16
CA ARG A 248 11.04 12.64 -6.75
C ARG A 248 10.27 13.51 -7.72
#